data_AF-A0A2H0BRQ9-F1
#
_entry.id   AF-A0A2H0BRQ9-F1
#
_cell.length_a   1.000
_cell.length_b   1.000
_cell.length_c   1.000
_cell.angle_alpha   90.00
_cell.angle_beta   90.00
_cell.angle_gamma   90.00
#
_symmetry.space_group_name_H-M   'P 1'
#
loop_
_entity.id
_entity.type
_entity.pdbx_description
1 polymer ?
#
loop_
_entity_poly.entity_id
_entity_poly.type
_entity_poly.pdbx_seq_one_letter_code
_entity_poly.pdbx_strand_id
1 'polypeptide(L)'
;MLAAPLASQAAVTTSFSAGDLIKGESWSSVYYFAENGKRYTFPNEKTYFSWYPNFDTVKTIPDTSLQALPLGGNVTYHPGYKMVKVDTDPRTYVVDGGGVLRHVPSEELAKTLYGLNWNNRIDDIADAFFVNYQIGTPLATVADYNPADVMTLSPTISQDKNLAGALVTVTIGSVESGFVPKTITVKVGSEVTWVNRDNHVHSVASDAFNSPVLQPNEEYTRRFTTVGSFNYNDGGYPATQATINVVN
;
A
#
# COMPACT_ATOMS: atom_id res chain seq x y z
N MET A 1 -2.34 7.52 59.42
CA MET A 1 -2.55 6.86 58.11
C MET A 1 -1.39 7.25 57.22
N LEU A 2 -0.60 6.28 56.76
CA LEU A 2 0.52 6.53 55.85
C LEU A 2 0.04 6.27 54.42
N ALA A 3 0.12 7.26 53.55
CA ALA A 3 -0.19 7.10 52.14
C ALA A 3 0.98 6.39 51.45
N ALA A 4 0.70 5.28 50.77
CA ALA A 4 1.67 4.61 49.92
C ALA A 4 1.87 5.43 48.62
N PRO A 5 3.10 5.59 48.12
CA PRO A 5 3.31 6.16 46.80
C PRO A 5 2.79 5.19 45.74
N LEU A 6 1.86 5.64 44.89
CA LEU A 6 1.52 4.94 43.66
C LEU A 6 2.76 4.92 42.77
N ALA A 7 3.31 3.72 42.54
CA ALA A 7 4.36 3.55 41.55
C ALA A 7 3.82 3.91 40.18
N SER A 8 4.34 5.00 39.59
CA SER A 8 4.09 5.30 38.18
C SER A 8 4.67 4.18 37.34
N GLN A 9 3.81 3.29 36.85
CA GLN A 9 4.19 2.24 35.92
C GLN A 9 4.52 2.91 34.59
N ALA A 10 5.79 3.26 34.40
CA ALA A 10 6.27 3.83 33.16
C ALA A 10 6.02 2.81 32.05
N ALA A 11 5.03 3.10 31.20
CA ALA A 11 4.75 2.27 30.04
C ALA A 11 5.99 2.24 29.15
N VAL A 12 6.57 1.05 28.97
CA VAL A 12 7.64 0.84 27.99
C VAL A 12 6.98 0.97 26.62
N THR A 13 6.99 2.17 26.06
CA THR A 13 6.58 2.40 24.69
C THR A 13 7.62 1.76 23.78
N THR A 14 7.37 0.51 23.38
CA THR A 14 8.10 -0.15 22.31
C THR A 14 7.96 0.69 21.05
N SER A 15 9.04 1.34 20.63
CA SER A 15 9.03 2.16 19.42
C SER A 15 8.87 1.27 18.20
N PHE A 16 7.80 1.53 17.45
CA PHE A 16 7.52 0.90 16.17
C PHE A 16 7.44 1.97 15.07
N SER A 17 7.81 1.56 13.87
CA SER A 17 7.97 2.36 12.66
C SER A 17 7.28 1.66 11.51
N ALA A 18 6.95 2.41 10.45
CA ALA A 18 6.43 1.80 9.23
C ALA A 18 7.37 0.72 8.70
N GLY A 19 6.80 -0.39 8.22
CA GLY A 19 7.51 -1.62 7.88
C GLY A 19 7.53 -2.66 8.99
N ASP A 20 7.28 -2.29 10.25
CA ASP A 20 7.25 -3.24 11.37
C ASP A 20 6.03 -4.17 11.34
N LEU A 21 6.24 -5.37 11.88
CA LEU A 21 5.17 -6.25 12.33
C LEU A 21 4.82 -5.94 13.78
N ILE A 22 3.54 -5.80 14.08
CA ILE A 22 3.04 -5.45 15.41
C ILE A 22 1.93 -6.39 15.88
N LYS A 23 1.86 -6.63 17.19
CA LYS A 23 0.76 -7.32 17.87
C LYS A 23 0.41 -6.66 19.20
N GLY A 24 -0.79 -6.92 19.71
CA GLY A 24 -1.22 -6.47 21.04
C GLY A 24 -0.61 -7.32 22.16
N GLU A 25 -0.73 -6.87 23.39
CA GLU A 25 -0.36 -7.62 24.59
C GLU A 25 -1.36 -8.76 24.82
N SER A 26 -2.66 -8.50 24.69
CA SER A 26 -3.74 -9.48 24.96
C SER A 26 -4.08 -10.40 23.77
N TRP A 27 -3.54 -10.13 22.58
CA TRP A 27 -3.98 -10.81 21.34
C TRP A 27 -2.83 -11.44 20.55
N SER A 28 -3.10 -12.58 19.90
CA SER A 28 -2.14 -13.29 19.04
C SER A 28 -2.07 -12.74 17.61
N SER A 29 -3.08 -12.00 17.15
CA SER A 29 -3.13 -11.43 15.80
C SER A 29 -1.95 -10.50 15.53
N VAL A 30 -1.19 -10.81 14.47
CA VAL A 30 -0.10 -9.98 13.94
C VAL A 30 -0.64 -9.09 12.82
N TYR A 31 -0.13 -7.87 12.75
CA TYR A 31 -0.47 -6.89 11.72
C TYR A 31 0.81 -6.30 11.12
N TYR A 32 0.76 -5.92 9.85
CA TYR A 32 1.79 -5.09 9.23
C TYR A 32 1.45 -3.61 9.43
N PHE A 33 2.38 -2.80 9.95
CA PHE A 33 2.18 -1.35 10.10
C PHE A 33 2.80 -0.61 8.90
N ALA A 34 1.95 0.07 8.13
CA ALA A 34 2.35 0.73 6.89
C ALA A 34 2.63 2.24 7.07
N GLU A 35 3.35 2.84 6.12
CA GLU A 35 3.74 4.26 6.12
C GLU A 35 2.53 5.19 6.16
N ASN A 36 1.40 4.76 5.59
CA ASN A 36 0.12 5.46 5.63
C ASN A 36 -0.55 5.50 7.02
N GLY A 37 0.10 4.96 8.06
CA GLY A 37 -0.36 4.99 9.45
C GLY A 37 -1.46 3.98 9.79
N LYS A 38 -1.77 3.05 8.87
CA LYS A 38 -2.76 1.99 9.08
C LYS A 38 -2.08 0.65 9.39
N ARG A 39 -2.83 -0.23 10.06
CA ARG A 39 -2.44 -1.63 10.28
C ARG A 39 -3.13 -2.53 9.25
N TYR A 40 -2.39 -3.44 8.63
CA TYR A 40 -2.89 -4.38 7.62
C TYR A 40 -2.95 -5.80 8.20
N THR A 41 -4.05 -6.50 7.93
CA THR A 41 -4.33 -7.85 8.47
C THR A 41 -3.79 -8.94 7.57
N PHE A 42 -3.15 -9.96 8.15
CA PHE A 42 -2.89 -11.21 7.45
C PHE A 42 -4.16 -12.10 7.51
N PRO A 43 -4.77 -12.50 6.38
CA PRO A 43 -5.99 -13.31 6.39
C PRO A 43 -5.82 -14.69 7.02
N ASN A 44 -4.61 -15.25 6.89
CA ASN A 44 -4.22 -16.51 7.52
C ASN A 44 -2.68 -16.57 7.68
N GLU A 45 -2.24 -17.57 8.43
CA GLU A 45 -0.83 -17.83 8.73
C GLU A 45 0.02 -18.14 7.48
N LYS A 46 -0.55 -18.81 6.46
CA LYS A 46 0.18 -19.08 5.21
C LYS A 46 0.50 -17.79 4.44
N THR A 47 -0.42 -16.82 4.42
CA THR A 47 -0.17 -15.49 3.85
C THR A 47 0.97 -14.79 4.58
N TYR A 48 1.00 -14.86 5.92
CA TYR A 48 2.11 -14.33 6.71
C TYR A 48 3.45 -14.99 6.33
N PHE A 49 3.50 -16.32 6.28
CA PHE A 49 4.71 -17.07 5.93
C PHE A 49 5.18 -16.93 4.48
N SER A 50 4.35 -16.38 3.59
CA SER A 50 4.81 -15.98 2.25
C SER A 50 5.72 -14.74 2.29
N TRP A 51 5.55 -13.87 3.28
CA TRP A 51 6.30 -12.63 3.45
C TRP A 51 7.45 -12.74 4.46
N TYR A 52 7.25 -13.47 5.56
CA TYR A 52 8.18 -13.52 6.69
C TYR A 52 8.49 -14.97 7.09
N PRO A 53 9.74 -15.35 7.39
CA PRO A 53 10.09 -16.75 7.66
C PRO A 53 9.62 -17.23 9.05
N ASN A 54 9.45 -16.32 10.01
CA ASN A 54 9.11 -16.59 11.40
C ASN A 54 8.50 -15.33 12.06
N PHE A 55 8.21 -15.40 13.36
CA PHE A 55 7.63 -14.30 14.14
C PHE A 55 8.69 -13.48 14.93
N ASP A 56 9.98 -13.69 14.70
CA ASP A 56 11.07 -13.12 15.53
C ASP A 56 11.13 -11.59 15.47
N THR A 57 10.62 -11.00 14.39
CA THR A 57 10.58 -9.54 14.16
C THR A 57 9.27 -8.88 14.62
N VAL A 58 8.32 -9.64 15.18
CA VAL A 58 7.04 -9.10 15.64
C VAL A 58 7.21 -8.34 16.96
N LYS A 59 6.88 -7.05 16.94
CA LYS A 59 6.89 -6.18 18.12
C LYS A 59 5.56 -6.27 18.87
N THR A 60 5.63 -6.52 20.17
CA THR A 60 4.45 -6.34 21.04
C THR A 60 4.33 -4.86 21.41
N ILE A 61 3.14 -4.29 21.22
CA ILE A 61 2.80 -2.90 21.56
C ILE A 61 1.58 -2.88 22.50
N PRO A 62 1.39 -1.84 23.33
CA PRO A 62 0.24 -1.75 24.21
C PRO A 62 -1.09 -1.87 23.45
N ASP A 63 -2.06 -2.57 24.01
CA ASP A 63 -3.35 -2.83 23.34
C ASP A 63 -4.08 -1.53 22.96
N THR A 64 -3.91 -0.45 23.74
CA THR A 64 -4.45 0.88 23.46
C THR A 64 -3.78 1.54 22.25
N SER A 65 -2.46 1.39 22.10
CA SER A 65 -1.72 1.85 20.93
C SER A 65 -2.15 1.09 19.68
N LEU A 66 -2.32 -0.24 19.76
CA LEU A 66 -2.81 -1.02 18.64
C LEU A 66 -4.23 -0.60 18.26
N GLN A 67 -5.15 -0.43 19.22
CA GLN A 67 -6.54 -0.02 19.00
C GLN A 67 -6.67 1.33 18.29
N ALA A 68 -5.75 2.27 18.53
CA ALA A 68 -5.73 3.57 17.86
C ALA A 68 -5.36 3.50 16.36
N LEU A 69 -4.75 2.40 15.90
CA LEU A 69 -4.37 2.22 14.50
C LEU A 69 -5.55 1.68 13.67
N PRO A 70 -6.05 2.45 12.67
CA PRO A 70 -7.14 2.00 11.82
C PRO A 70 -6.71 0.85 10.90
N LEU A 71 -7.67 -0.01 10.53
CA LEU A 71 -7.44 -1.07 9.55
C LEU A 71 -7.27 -0.49 8.15
N GLY A 72 -6.23 -0.94 7.44
CA GLY A 72 -5.93 -0.54 6.07
C GLY A 72 -6.44 -1.50 5.00
N GLY A 73 -6.76 -2.74 5.37
CA GLY A 73 -7.14 -3.82 4.47
C GLY A 73 -6.34 -5.09 4.75
N ASN A 74 -6.53 -6.10 3.90
CA ASN A 74 -5.84 -7.38 4.00
C ASN A 74 -4.53 -7.40 3.20
N VAL A 75 -3.52 -8.08 3.73
CA VAL A 75 -2.31 -8.51 3.03
C VAL A 75 -2.67 -9.68 2.10
N THR A 76 -2.12 -9.69 0.89
CA THR A 76 -2.20 -10.84 -0.05
C THR A 76 -0.92 -11.66 0.02
N TYR A 77 -0.89 -12.84 -0.60
CA TYR A 77 0.35 -13.60 -0.75
C TYR A 77 1.45 -12.74 -1.39
N HIS A 78 2.68 -12.94 -0.93
CA HIS A 78 3.88 -12.33 -1.50
C HIS A 78 3.99 -12.72 -2.98
N PRO A 79 3.95 -11.75 -3.91
CA PRO A 79 4.07 -12.02 -5.34
C PRO A 79 5.31 -12.87 -5.67
N GLY A 80 5.21 -13.78 -6.63
CA GLY A 80 6.28 -14.74 -6.96
C GLY A 80 6.50 -15.87 -5.96
N TYR A 81 6.16 -15.73 -4.68
CA TYR A 81 6.54 -16.73 -3.66
C TYR A 81 5.88 -18.10 -3.86
N LYS A 82 4.56 -18.14 -4.07
CA LYS A 82 3.77 -19.37 -4.26
C LYS A 82 2.71 -19.21 -5.35
N MET A 83 2.28 -20.35 -5.87
CA MET A 83 1.04 -20.46 -6.64
C MET A 83 -0.14 -20.55 -5.66
N VAL A 84 -1.32 -20.15 -6.10
CA VAL A 84 -2.54 -20.21 -5.29
C VAL A 84 -3.73 -20.70 -6.11
N LYS A 85 -4.73 -21.24 -5.42
CA LYS A 85 -6.04 -21.54 -6.00
C LYS A 85 -7.15 -21.26 -4.97
N VAL A 86 -8.40 -21.51 -5.36
CA VAL A 86 -9.57 -21.49 -4.46
C VAL A 86 -10.30 -22.82 -4.61
N ASP A 87 -10.93 -23.33 -3.55
CA ASP A 87 -11.54 -24.67 -3.55
C ASP A 87 -12.67 -24.83 -4.58
N THR A 88 -13.34 -23.72 -4.90
CA THR A 88 -14.45 -23.66 -5.87
C THR A 88 -14.02 -23.55 -7.34
N ASP A 89 -12.72 -23.41 -7.63
CA ASP A 89 -12.17 -23.26 -8.99
C ASP A 89 -10.98 -24.20 -9.21
N PRO A 90 -11.00 -25.10 -10.22
CA PRO A 90 -9.86 -25.99 -10.50
C PRO A 90 -8.61 -25.25 -11.02
N ARG A 91 -8.72 -23.96 -11.39
CA ARG A 91 -7.62 -23.17 -11.95
C ARG A 91 -6.55 -22.85 -10.91
N THR A 92 -5.29 -22.96 -11.32
CA THR A 92 -4.13 -22.55 -10.51
C THR A 92 -3.58 -21.23 -11.03
N TYR A 93 -3.23 -20.33 -10.12
CA TYR A 93 -2.79 -18.97 -10.42
C TYR A 93 -1.40 -18.71 -9.84
N VAL A 94 -0.60 -17.88 -10.52
CA VAL A 94 0.52 -17.18 -9.88
C VAL A 94 0.02 -15.86 -9.28
N VAL A 95 0.70 -15.40 -8.23
CA VAL A 95 0.45 -14.09 -7.61
C VAL A 95 1.44 -13.09 -8.17
N ASP A 96 0.94 -12.12 -8.91
CA ASP A 96 1.67 -10.98 -9.47
C ASP A 96 1.47 -9.72 -8.59
N GLY A 97 2.28 -8.69 -8.84
CA GLY A 97 2.31 -7.46 -8.03
C GLY A 97 0.93 -6.79 -7.87
N GLY A 98 0.65 -6.27 -6.68
CA GLY A 98 -0.64 -5.69 -6.32
C GLY A 98 -1.70 -6.69 -5.86
N GLY A 99 -1.36 -7.99 -5.80
CA GLY A 99 -2.34 -9.07 -5.54
C GLY A 99 -3.14 -9.46 -6.78
N VAL A 100 -2.50 -9.44 -7.96
CA VAL A 100 -3.12 -9.86 -9.22
C VAL A 100 -2.91 -11.37 -9.42
N LEU A 101 -3.98 -12.13 -9.68
CA LEU A 101 -3.92 -13.57 -9.95
C LEU A 101 -3.93 -13.83 -11.45
N ARG A 102 -2.87 -14.47 -11.95
CA ARG A 102 -2.71 -14.80 -13.37
C ARG A 102 -2.76 -16.32 -13.56
N HIS A 103 -3.74 -16.79 -14.32
CA HIS A 103 -3.99 -18.21 -14.52
C HIS A 103 -2.83 -18.89 -15.28
N VAL A 104 -2.40 -20.07 -14.80
CA VAL A 104 -1.38 -20.90 -15.43
C VAL A 104 -2.07 -22.06 -16.16
N PRO A 105 -2.18 -22.04 -17.50
CA PRO A 105 -3.03 -22.98 -18.23
C PRO A 105 -2.43 -24.38 -18.46
N SER A 106 -1.17 -24.64 -18.09
CA SER A 106 -0.55 -25.96 -18.25
C SER A 106 0.44 -26.33 -17.15
N GLU A 107 0.65 -27.63 -16.95
CA GLU A 107 1.65 -28.13 -16.01
C GLU A 107 3.07 -27.79 -16.46
N GLU A 108 3.33 -27.71 -17.77
CA GLU A 108 4.65 -27.39 -18.32
C GLU A 108 5.08 -25.99 -17.89
N LEU A 109 4.18 -25.00 -17.96
CA LEU A 109 4.42 -23.67 -17.44
C LEU A 109 4.66 -23.70 -15.93
N ALA A 110 3.81 -24.40 -15.17
CA ALA A 110 3.98 -24.50 -13.71
C ALA A 110 5.33 -25.14 -13.32
N LYS A 111 5.76 -26.20 -14.03
CA LYS A 111 7.05 -26.87 -13.86
C LYS A 111 8.23 -25.97 -14.20
N THR A 112 8.14 -25.12 -15.22
CA THR A 112 9.20 -24.15 -15.55
C THR A 112 9.29 -23.04 -14.52
N LEU A 113 8.16 -22.53 -14.02
CA LEU A 113 8.13 -21.42 -13.07
C LEU A 113 8.50 -21.84 -11.64
N TYR A 114 8.01 -22.98 -11.16
CA TYR A 114 8.13 -23.42 -9.75
C TYR A 114 8.86 -24.77 -9.56
N GLY A 115 9.46 -25.30 -10.63
CA GLY A 115 10.19 -26.56 -10.62
C GLY A 115 9.30 -27.81 -10.67
N LEU A 116 9.92 -28.99 -10.74
CA LEU A 116 9.20 -30.26 -10.91
C LEU A 116 8.17 -30.56 -9.80
N ASN A 117 8.37 -30.02 -8.60
CA ASN A 117 7.47 -30.15 -7.45
C ASN A 117 6.52 -28.93 -7.29
N TRP A 118 6.17 -28.25 -8.38
CA TRP A 118 5.28 -27.08 -8.40
C TRP A 118 3.95 -27.31 -7.66
N ASN A 119 3.43 -28.54 -7.67
CA ASN A 119 2.21 -28.92 -6.96
C ASN A 119 2.33 -28.76 -5.44
N ASN A 120 3.55 -28.86 -4.88
CA ASN A 120 3.83 -28.56 -3.47
C ASN A 120 4.05 -27.04 -3.21
N ARG A 121 3.96 -26.21 -4.25
CA ARG A 121 4.05 -24.74 -4.20
C ARG A 121 2.69 -24.05 -4.35
N ILE A 122 1.59 -24.82 -4.40
CA ILE A 122 0.22 -24.31 -4.39
C ILE A 122 -0.26 -24.19 -2.94
N ASP A 123 -0.98 -23.11 -2.62
CA ASP A 123 -1.81 -23.02 -1.42
C ASP A 123 -3.26 -22.62 -1.76
N ASP A 124 -4.20 -23.16 -1.01
CA ASP A 124 -5.61 -22.81 -1.10
C ASP A 124 -5.90 -21.48 -0.38
N ILE A 125 -6.64 -20.60 -1.06
CA ILE A 125 -7.24 -19.38 -0.53
C ILE A 125 -8.73 -19.66 -0.34
N ALA A 126 -9.25 -19.47 0.87
CA ALA A 126 -10.69 -19.56 1.13
C ALA A 126 -11.47 -18.50 0.34
N ASP A 127 -12.67 -18.83 -0.17
CA ASP A 127 -13.48 -17.94 -1.04
C ASP A 127 -13.63 -16.51 -0.48
N ALA A 128 -13.86 -16.40 0.83
CA ALA A 128 -14.03 -15.13 1.54
C ALA A 128 -12.80 -14.20 1.50
N PHE A 129 -11.62 -14.72 1.18
CA PHE A 129 -10.39 -13.95 0.99
C PHE A 129 -9.92 -13.87 -0.46
N PHE A 130 -10.55 -14.61 -1.39
CA PHE A 130 -10.28 -14.51 -2.82
C PHE A 130 -10.66 -13.12 -3.37
N VAL A 131 -11.67 -12.48 -2.78
CA VAL A 131 -12.09 -11.10 -3.11
C VAL A 131 -11.04 -10.01 -2.80
N ASN A 132 -9.95 -10.34 -2.10
CA ASN A 132 -8.82 -9.42 -1.91
C ASN A 132 -7.91 -9.33 -3.15
N TYR A 133 -8.13 -10.17 -4.15
CA TYR A 133 -7.30 -10.29 -5.34
C TYR A 133 -8.05 -9.82 -6.59
N GLN A 134 -7.29 -9.49 -7.64
CA GLN A 134 -7.82 -9.16 -8.95
C GLN A 134 -7.43 -10.22 -9.97
N ILE A 135 -8.35 -10.69 -10.81
CA ILE A 135 -8.01 -11.63 -11.89
C ILE A 135 -7.36 -10.86 -13.04
N GLY A 136 -6.10 -11.19 -13.34
CA GLY A 136 -5.33 -10.61 -14.44
C GLY A 136 -5.28 -11.51 -15.67
N THR A 137 -4.55 -11.06 -16.70
CA THR A 137 -4.35 -11.82 -17.94
C THR A 137 -3.66 -13.16 -17.67
N PRO A 138 -4.22 -14.30 -18.12
CA PRO A 138 -3.58 -15.61 -18.06
C PRO A 138 -2.19 -15.61 -18.70
N LEU A 139 -1.32 -16.52 -18.27
CA LEU A 139 -0.03 -16.74 -18.92
C LEU A 139 -0.24 -17.52 -20.22
N ALA A 140 0.34 -17.04 -21.32
CA ALA A 140 0.47 -17.77 -22.58
C ALA A 140 1.85 -18.44 -22.69
N THR A 141 2.90 -17.80 -22.16
CA THR A 141 4.28 -18.28 -22.23
C THR A 141 5.06 -18.05 -20.92
N VAL A 142 6.23 -18.67 -20.80
CA VAL A 142 7.16 -18.45 -19.68
C VAL A 142 7.82 -17.06 -19.68
N ALA A 143 7.72 -16.30 -20.77
CA ALA A 143 8.21 -14.91 -20.83
C ALA A 143 7.24 -13.92 -20.16
N ASP A 144 5.99 -14.34 -19.93
CA ASP A 144 4.93 -13.45 -19.45
C ASP A 144 5.00 -13.20 -17.94
N TYR A 145 5.80 -14.00 -17.21
CA TYR A 145 5.93 -13.98 -15.76
C TYR A 145 7.19 -14.71 -15.30
N ASN A 146 7.99 -14.08 -14.45
CA ASN A 146 9.13 -14.71 -13.76
C ASN A 146 8.97 -14.50 -12.23
N PRO A 147 8.86 -15.57 -11.42
CA PRO A 147 8.67 -15.44 -9.98
C PRO A 147 9.76 -14.61 -9.28
N ALA A 148 11.01 -14.74 -9.73
CA ALA A 148 12.15 -14.05 -9.11
C ALA A 148 12.14 -12.55 -9.39
N ASP A 149 11.77 -12.15 -10.60
CA ASP A 149 11.66 -10.73 -10.99
C ASP A 149 10.51 -10.07 -10.23
N VAL A 150 9.36 -10.74 -10.13
CA VAL A 150 8.19 -10.23 -9.42
C VAL A 150 8.43 -10.10 -7.90
N MET A 151 9.14 -11.07 -7.28
CA MET A 151 9.63 -10.93 -5.89
C MET A 151 10.59 -9.74 -5.73
N THR A 152 11.48 -9.52 -6.71
CA THR A 152 12.46 -8.41 -6.69
C THR A 152 11.77 -7.05 -6.85
N LEU A 153 10.65 -6.98 -7.57
CA LEU A 153 9.82 -5.79 -7.72
C LEU A 153 8.86 -5.54 -6.54
N SER A 154 8.58 -6.56 -5.72
CA SER A 154 7.63 -6.49 -4.60
C SER A 154 8.23 -6.92 -3.23
N PRO A 155 9.43 -6.49 -2.82
CA PRO A 155 10.14 -7.02 -1.66
C PRO A 155 9.53 -6.63 -0.30
N THR A 156 8.52 -5.75 -0.25
CA THR A 156 7.77 -5.43 0.97
C THR A 156 6.28 -5.32 0.68
N ILE A 157 5.44 -5.56 1.70
CA ILE A 157 3.99 -5.37 1.63
C ILE A 157 3.63 -3.95 1.19
N SER A 158 4.35 -2.93 1.64
CA SER A 158 4.14 -1.55 1.20
C SER A 158 4.53 -1.27 -0.25
N GLN A 159 5.43 -2.05 -0.85
CA GLN A 159 5.74 -1.94 -2.27
C GLN A 159 4.72 -2.71 -3.13
N ASP A 160 4.38 -3.97 -2.77
CA ASP A 160 3.27 -4.73 -3.41
C ASP A 160 1.97 -3.93 -3.43
N LYS A 161 1.59 -3.36 -2.29
CA LYS A 161 0.32 -2.66 -2.11
C LYS A 161 0.38 -1.16 -2.33
N ASN A 162 1.54 -0.63 -2.75
CA ASN A 162 1.77 0.79 -2.97
C ASN A 162 1.33 1.67 -1.75
N LEU A 163 1.63 1.21 -0.53
CA LEU A 163 1.20 1.83 0.74
C LEU A 163 2.15 2.93 1.22
N ALA A 164 3.33 3.05 0.61
CA ALA A 164 4.42 3.94 0.97
C ALA A 164 4.13 5.43 0.64
N GLY A 165 2.93 5.92 0.96
CA GLY A 165 2.53 7.32 0.79
C GLY A 165 2.76 7.87 -0.62
N ALA A 166 2.60 7.01 -1.63
CA ALA A 166 3.05 7.25 -2.99
C ALA A 166 2.35 8.44 -3.65
N LEU A 167 3.10 9.09 -4.55
CA LEU A 167 2.68 10.08 -5.57
C LEU A 167 1.19 10.43 -5.51
N VAL A 168 0.84 11.47 -4.76
CA VAL A 168 -0.55 11.88 -4.64
C VAL A 168 -0.89 12.74 -5.85
N THR A 169 -1.65 12.17 -6.78
CA THR A 169 -2.08 12.87 -7.99
C THR A 169 -3.29 13.77 -7.72
N VAL A 170 -3.20 15.01 -8.15
CA VAL A 170 -4.31 15.99 -8.20
C VAL A 170 -4.58 16.33 -9.66
N THR A 171 -5.77 15.99 -10.15
CA THR A 171 -6.20 16.37 -11.50
C THR A 171 -6.63 17.83 -11.51
N ILE A 172 -6.22 18.61 -12.52
CA ILE A 172 -6.77 19.95 -12.80
C ILE A 172 -7.74 19.83 -13.96
N GLY A 173 -8.98 20.27 -13.78
CA GLY A 173 -10.01 20.23 -14.80
C GLY A 173 -11.31 19.63 -14.28
N SER A 174 -12.17 19.22 -15.21
CA SER A 174 -13.54 18.77 -14.93
C SER A 174 -13.59 17.47 -14.08
N VAL A 175 -14.70 17.07 -13.46
CA VAL A 175 -16.08 17.17 -13.98
C VAL A 175 -16.67 18.58 -14.07
N GLU A 176 -16.41 19.45 -13.08
CA GLU A 176 -16.43 20.93 -13.18
C GLU A 176 -15.66 21.50 -11.98
N SER A 177 -14.71 22.42 -12.12
CA SER A 177 -13.63 22.52 -13.12
C SER A 177 -12.40 23.06 -12.35
N GLY A 178 -11.60 22.17 -11.77
CA GLY A 178 -10.56 22.56 -10.81
C GLY A 178 -9.82 21.38 -10.19
N PHE A 179 -9.13 21.60 -9.06
CA PHE A 179 -8.33 20.55 -8.42
C PHE A 179 -9.20 19.42 -7.85
N VAL A 180 -8.92 18.18 -8.27
CA VAL A 180 -9.58 16.97 -7.80
C VAL A 180 -8.52 15.97 -7.33
N PRO A 181 -8.49 15.61 -6.03
CA PRO A 181 -9.30 16.15 -4.92
C PRO A 181 -8.84 17.57 -4.49
N LYS A 182 -9.78 18.39 -3.98
CA LYS A 182 -9.50 19.76 -3.47
C LYS A 182 -8.71 19.78 -2.15
N THR A 183 -8.71 18.70 -1.39
CA THR A 183 -7.89 18.60 -0.18
C THR A 183 -7.20 17.25 -0.16
N ILE A 184 -5.88 17.27 0.06
CA ILE A 184 -5.08 16.07 0.32
C ILE A 184 -4.34 16.23 1.63
N THR A 185 -4.13 15.11 2.31
CA THR A 185 -3.21 15.03 3.45
C THR A 185 -2.12 14.04 3.07
N VAL A 186 -0.87 14.50 3.13
CA VAL A 186 0.33 13.75 2.72
C VAL A 186 1.37 13.80 3.84
N LYS A 187 2.37 12.93 3.80
CA LYS A 187 3.46 12.96 4.78
C LYS A 187 4.62 13.83 4.33
N VAL A 188 5.41 14.30 5.28
CA VAL A 188 6.66 14.99 5.00
C VAL A 188 7.60 14.06 4.24
N GLY A 189 8.11 14.54 3.10
CA GLY A 189 8.87 13.75 2.14
C GLY A 189 8.05 13.18 0.97
N SER A 190 6.71 13.19 1.03
CA SER A 190 5.83 12.79 -0.09
C SER A 190 5.98 13.72 -1.31
N GLU A 191 5.72 13.16 -2.48
CA GLU A 191 5.55 13.88 -3.73
C GLU A 191 4.07 14.00 -4.10
N VAL A 192 3.71 15.17 -4.62
CA VAL A 192 2.37 15.48 -5.14
C VAL A 192 2.54 15.84 -6.61
N THR A 193 1.74 15.22 -7.46
CA THR A 193 1.76 15.44 -8.92
C THR A 193 0.45 16.06 -9.34
N TRP A 194 0.49 17.22 -9.99
CA TRP A 194 -0.68 17.80 -10.63
C TRP A 194 -0.69 17.42 -12.09
N VAL A 195 -1.84 17.01 -12.63
CA VAL A 195 -2.00 16.67 -14.04
C VAL A 195 -3.16 17.45 -14.62
N ASN A 196 -2.91 18.26 -15.65
CA ASN A 196 -3.97 18.96 -16.35
C ASN A 196 -4.76 17.97 -17.23
N ARG A 197 -6.06 17.80 -16.98
CA ARG A 197 -6.98 16.98 -17.80
C ARG A 197 -8.15 17.80 -18.39
N ASP A 198 -8.04 19.13 -18.30
CA ASP A 198 -8.93 20.07 -18.99
C ASP A 198 -8.51 20.22 -20.47
N ASN A 199 -9.33 20.92 -21.26
CA ASN A 199 -8.94 21.40 -22.60
C ASN A 199 -8.35 22.83 -22.57
N HIS A 200 -8.31 23.48 -21.40
CA HIS A 200 -7.63 24.75 -21.17
C HIS A 200 -6.22 24.55 -20.58
N VAL A 201 -5.39 25.59 -20.68
CA VAL A 201 -4.11 25.66 -19.95
C VAL A 201 -4.37 26.07 -18.50
N HIS A 202 -3.61 25.50 -17.57
CA HIS A 202 -3.76 25.69 -16.12
C HIS A 202 -2.39 25.83 -15.44
N SER A 203 -2.33 26.23 -14.18
CA SER A 203 -1.07 26.24 -13.40
C SER A 203 -1.31 26.21 -11.90
N VAL A 204 -0.36 25.67 -11.15
CA VAL A 204 -0.45 25.54 -9.69
C VAL A 204 0.30 26.70 -9.03
N ALA A 205 -0.39 27.56 -8.27
CA ALA A 205 0.20 28.76 -7.66
C ALA A 205 -0.03 28.85 -6.15
N SER A 206 1.00 29.28 -5.42
CA SER A 206 0.97 29.55 -3.97
C SER A 206 2.13 30.45 -3.53
N ASP A 207 2.08 30.93 -2.28
CA ASP A 207 3.19 31.70 -1.67
C ASP A 207 4.51 30.91 -1.56
N ALA A 208 4.44 29.57 -1.55
CA ALA A 208 5.58 28.70 -1.27
C ALA A 208 6.10 27.91 -2.50
N PHE A 209 5.32 27.85 -3.58
CA PHE A 209 5.67 27.15 -4.82
C PHE A 209 4.75 27.54 -5.97
N ASN A 210 5.29 27.51 -7.20
CA ASN A 210 4.55 27.75 -8.43
C ASN A 210 5.02 26.75 -9.50
N SER A 211 4.10 26.23 -10.31
CA SER A 211 4.42 25.44 -11.49
C SER A 211 4.66 26.33 -12.72
N PRO A 212 5.26 25.80 -13.80
CA PRO A 212 5.06 26.34 -15.15
C PRO A 212 3.57 26.32 -15.54
N VAL A 213 3.23 26.95 -16.67
CA VAL A 213 1.93 26.73 -17.33
C VAL A 213 1.89 25.29 -17.85
N LEU A 214 0.83 24.57 -17.50
CA LEU A 214 0.56 23.20 -17.91
C LEU A 214 -0.45 23.20 -19.06
N GLN A 215 -0.01 22.74 -20.24
CA GLN A 215 -0.90 22.42 -21.35
C GLN A 215 -1.81 21.22 -21.00
N PRO A 216 -2.91 21.00 -21.73
CA PRO A 216 -3.71 19.78 -21.60
C PRO A 216 -2.86 18.50 -21.64
N ASN A 217 -3.00 17.66 -20.61
CA ASN A 217 -2.25 16.44 -20.31
C ASN A 217 -0.80 16.59 -19.81
N GLU A 218 -0.29 17.81 -19.60
CA GLU A 218 0.99 18.01 -18.91
C GLU A 218 0.87 17.85 -17.39
N GLU A 219 2.00 17.56 -16.75
CA GLU A 219 2.09 17.32 -15.31
C GLU A 219 3.21 18.12 -14.64
N TYR A 220 3.03 18.36 -13.34
CA TYR A 220 4.02 19.00 -12.46
C TYR A 220 4.12 18.21 -11.15
N THR A 221 5.32 17.78 -10.77
CA THR A 221 5.55 17.06 -9.52
C THR A 221 6.36 17.88 -8.54
N ARG A 222 5.95 17.93 -7.27
CA ARG A 222 6.67 18.60 -6.18
C ARG A 222 6.75 17.72 -4.94
N ARG A 223 7.96 17.61 -4.37
CA ARG A 223 8.20 17.02 -3.06
C ARG A 223 7.94 18.03 -1.93
N PHE A 224 7.26 17.59 -0.87
CA PHE A 224 6.93 18.41 0.29
C PHE A 224 7.75 18.01 1.52
N THR A 225 8.86 18.71 1.76
CA THR A 225 9.83 18.38 2.83
C THR A 225 9.62 19.15 4.14
N THR A 226 8.52 19.90 4.27
CA THR A 226 8.22 20.71 5.45
C THR A 226 6.76 20.49 5.85
N VAL A 227 6.53 20.15 7.12
CA VAL A 227 5.19 20.02 7.72
C VAL A 227 4.48 21.38 7.73
N GLY A 228 3.19 21.38 7.39
CA GLY A 228 2.39 22.60 7.30
C GLY A 228 1.14 22.40 6.43
N SER A 229 0.26 23.39 6.43
CA SER A 229 -0.87 23.46 5.49
C SER A 229 -0.52 24.43 4.37
N PHE A 230 -0.60 23.97 3.13
CA PHE A 230 -0.26 24.72 1.93
C PHE A 230 -1.53 24.90 1.10
N ASN A 231 -2.11 26.09 1.19
CA ASN A 231 -3.18 26.51 0.30
C ASN A 231 -2.57 26.93 -1.05
N TYR A 232 -3.25 26.57 -2.13
CA TYR A 232 -2.84 26.89 -3.48
C TYR A 232 -4.08 27.08 -4.37
N ASN A 233 -3.90 27.78 -5.48
CA ASN A 233 -4.95 28.07 -6.44
C ASN A 233 -4.49 27.83 -7.87
N ASP A 234 -5.43 27.81 -8.81
CA ASP A 234 -5.07 27.89 -10.22
C ASP A 234 -4.61 29.31 -10.57
N GLY A 235 -3.50 29.44 -11.30
CA GLY A 235 -2.92 30.73 -11.64
C GLY A 235 -3.75 31.56 -12.64
N GLY A 236 -4.49 30.91 -13.54
CA GLY A 236 -5.46 31.54 -14.44
C GLY A 236 -6.84 31.74 -13.81
N TYR A 237 -7.21 30.90 -12.85
CA TYR A 237 -8.52 30.91 -12.17
C TYR A 237 -8.39 30.93 -10.63
N PRO A 238 -8.01 32.05 -9.98
CA PRO A 238 -7.69 32.08 -8.54
C PRO A 238 -8.82 31.74 -7.56
N ALA A 239 -10.07 31.70 -8.02
CA ALA A 239 -11.21 31.18 -7.25
C ALA A 239 -11.19 29.65 -7.09
N THR A 240 -10.44 28.95 -7.95
CA THR A 240 -10.23 27.50 -7.91
C THR A 240 -9.11 27.19 -6.93
N GLN A 241 -9.48 26.89 -5.68
CA GLN A 241 -8.55 26.67 -4.57
C GLN A 241 -8.53 25.21 -4.09
N ALA A 242 -7.38 24.83 -3.52
CA ALA A 242 -7.14 23.54 -2.89
C ALA A 242 -6.08 23.63 -1.78
N THR A 243 -5.96 22.57 -0.98
CA THR A 243 -5.07 22.52 0.19
C THR A 243 -4.30 21.20 0.25
N ILE A 244 -3.00 21.28 0.54
CA ILE A 244 -2.14 20.16 0.92
C ILE A 244 -1.82 20.29 2.40
N ASN A 245 -2.28 19.33 3.21
CA ASN A 245 -1.84 19.21 4.60
C ASN A 245 -0.66 18.23 4.65
N VAL A 246 0.54 18.75 4.89
CA VAL A 246 1.75 17.93 5.09
C VAL A 246 1.89 17.67 6.59
N VAL A 247 1.78 16.41 6.98
CA VAL A 247 1.95 15.94 8.37
C VAL A 247 3.24 15.11 8.52
N ASN A 248 3.64 14.76 9.74
CA ASN A 248 4.72 13.80 9.98
C ASN A 248 4.26 12.36 9.67
#